data_AF-A0A151QWI4-F1
#
_entry.id   AF-A0A151QWI4-F1
#
_cell.length_a   1.000
_cell.length_b   1.000
_cell.length_c   1.000
_cell.angle_alpha   90.00
_cell.angle_beta   90.00
_cell.angle_gamma   90.00
#
_symmetry.space_group_name_H-M   'P 1'
#
loop_
_entity.id
_entity.type
_entity.pdbx_description
1 polymer ?
#
loop_
_entity_poly.entity_id
_entity_poly.type
_entity_poly.pdbx_seq_one_letter_code
_entity_poly.pdbx_strand_id
1 'polypeptide(L)'
;MDKLQRLKQGSSSVEEYRQSMELLMMRARIREEERTSISRFQSGLNLEIRDKVELLPYRDLNELIQLCLRVEHQLKRKTSRKDSTLSYSKNFKKEGPSSKPFLNEKEKEKYKTSHRTPSNETKTSNIKCFKCLGQGHIAS
;
A
#
# COMPACT_ATOMS: atom_id res chain seq x y z
N MET A 1 -20.26 -0.33 30.30
CA MET A 1 -19.30 -1.05 29.43
C MET A 1 -17.94 -0.39 29.56
N ASP A 2 -16.95 -1.07 30.13
CA ASP A 2 -15.64 -0.50 30.53
C ASP A 2 -14.86 0.12 29.38
N LYS A 3 -14.46 1.39 29.53
CA LYS A 3 -13.69 2.14 28.51
C LYS A 3 -12.35 1.46 28.20
N LEU A 4 -11.71 0.88 29.22
CA LEU A 4 -10.44 0.16 29.11
C LEU A 4 -10.55 -1.08 28.20
N GLN A 5 -11.66 -1.81 28.25
CA GLN A 5 -11.85 -3.02 27.43
C GLN A 5 -12.06 -2.70 25.94
N ARG A 6 -12.60 -1.53 25.62
CA ARG A 6 -12.81 -1.08 24.23
C ARG A 6 -11.67 -0.21 23.69
N LEU A 7 -10.61 0.02 24.48
CA LEU A 7 -9.49 0.84 24.04
C LEU A 7 -8.77 0.16 22.88
N LYS A 8 -8.65 0.89 21.75
CA LYS A 8 -7.90 0.49 20.57
C LYS A 8 -6.93 1.62 20.20
N GLN A 9 -5.79 1.27 19.64
CA GLN A 9 -4.80 2.21 19.11
C GLN A 9 -5.41 3.05 17.96
N GLY A 10 -6.10 2.39 17.02
CA GLY A 10 -6.66 3.08 15.85
C GLY A 10 -5.57 3.80 15.05
N SER A 11 -5.70 5.13 14.91
CA SER A 11 -4.74 6.01 14.23
C SER A 11 -3.72 6.66 15.17
N SER A 12 -3.81 6.44 16.48
CA SER A 12 -2.84 6.98 17.44
C SER A 12 -1.50 6.26 17.32
N SER A 13 -0.44 6.91 17.80
CA SER A 13 0.83 6.24 18.02
C SER A 13 0.73 5.16 19.10
N VAL A 14 1.66 4.21 19.08
CA VAL A 14 1.83 3.19 20.12
C VAL A 14 2.03 3.83 21.49
N GLU A 15 2.77 4.94 21.57
CA GLU A 15 3.03 5.64 22.83
C GLU A 15 1.76 6.29 23.40
N GLU A 16 0.97 6.97 22.56
CA GLU A 16 -0.32 7.53 22.99
C GLU A 16 -1.30 6.44 23.44
N TYR A 17 -1.29 5.30 22.75
CA TYR A 17 -2.11 4.14 23.12
C TYR A 17 -1.70 3.57 24.49
N ARG A 18 -0.39 3.38 24.72
CA ARG A 18 0.18 2.97 26.02
C ARG A 18 -0.25 3.92 27.14
N GLN A 19 -0.05 5.23 26.97
CA GLN A 19 -0.41 6.24 27.96
C GLN A 19 -1.91 6.26 28.24
N SER A 20 -2.74 6.10 27.21
CA SER A 20 -4.20 6.04 27.36
C SER A 20 -4.64 4.81 28.17
N MET A 21 -4.00 3.66 27.93
CA MET A 21 -4.24 2.44 28.69
C MET A 21 -3.86 2.63 30.17
N GLU A 22 -2.66 3.12 30.46
CA GLU A 22 -2.16 3.38 31.82
C GLU A 22 -3.06 4.37 32.57
N LEU A 23 -3.48 5.46 31.91
CA LEU A 23 -4.37 6.46 32.47
C LEU A 23 -5.74 5.86 32.83
N LEU A 24 -6.30 5.02 31.97
CA LEU A 24 -7.58 4.36 32.23
C LEU A 24 -7.47 3.34 33.37
N MET A 25 -6.39 2.56 33.42
CA MET A 25 -6.12 1.64 34.53
C MET A 25 -6.02 2.38 35.86
N MET A 26 -5.26 3.48 35.90
CA MET A 26 -5.10 4.33 37.09
C MET A 26 -6.45 4.89 37.56
N ARG A 27 -7.24 5.48 36.64
CA ARG A 27 -8.55 6.08 36.96
C ARG A 27 -9.53 5.06 37.50
N ALA A 28 -9.48 3.83 36.99
CA ALA A 28 -10.33 2.74 37.44
C ALA A 28 -9.76 1.97 38.64
N ARG A 29 -8.57 2.35 39.16
CA ARG A 29 -7.80 1.63 40.19
C ARG A 29 -7.61 0.14 39.87
N ILE A 30 -7.46 -0.17 38.59
CA ILE A 30 -7.26 -1.53 38.09
C ILE A 30 -5.78 -1.88 38.22
N ARG A 31 -5.50 -3.05 38.81
CA ARG A 31 -4.17 -3.67 38.83
C ARG A 31 -4.29 -5.00 38.10
N GLU A 32 -3.50 -5.16 37.05
CA GLU A 32 -3.48 -6.38 36.25
C GLU A 32 -2.16 -7.12 36.45
N GLU A 33 -2.23 -8.45 36.37
CA GLU A 33 -1.04 -9.27 36.16
C GLU A 33 -0.40 -8.90 34.82
N GLU A 34 0.91 -9.07 34.72
CA GLU A 34 1.67 -8.77 33.51
C GLU A 34 1.14 -9.48 32.26
N ARG A 35 0.82 -10.79 32.35
CA ARG A 35 0.24 -11.55 31.22
C ARG A 35 -1.09 -10.96 30.73
N THR A 36 -1.93 -10.52 31.66
CA THR A 36 -3.22 -9.89 31.35
C THR A 36 -3.01 -8.53 30.70
N SER A 37 -2.07 -7.74 31.23
CA SER A 37 -1.70 -6.43 30.68
C SER A 37 -1.16 -6.55 29.25
N ILE A 38 -0.29 -7.55 29.00
CA ILE A 38 0.26 -7.87 27.67
C ILE A 38 -0.87 -8.25 26.71
N SER A 39 -1.73 -9.19 27.10
CA SER A 39 -2.85 -9.63 26.26
C SER A 39 -3.78 -8.47 25.92
N ARG A 40 -4.11 -7.64 26.90
CA ARG A 40 -4.92 -6.43 26.71
C ARG A 40 -4.25 -5.47 25.74
N PHE A 41 -2.97 -5.14 25.95
CA PHE A 41 -2.20 -4.25 25.10
C PHE A 41 -2.17 -4.76 23.66
N GLN A 42 -1.81 -6.04 23.45
CA GLN A 42 -1.78 -6.66 22.12
C GLN A 42 -3.14 -6.67 21.43
N SER A 43 -4.23 -6.92 22.18
CA SER A 43 -5.57 -6.94 21.61
C SER A 43 -6.02 -5.58 21.06
N GLY A 44 -5.46 -4.48 21.58
CA GLY A 44 -5.82 -3.13 21.16
C GLY A 44 -4.85 -2.49 20.18
N LEU A 45 -3.69 -3.11 19.90
CA LEU A 45 -2.76 -2.65 18.88
C LEU A 45 -3.38 -2.66 17.48
N ASN A 46 -2.83 -1.80 16.62
CA ASN A 46 -3.07 -1.87 15.18
C ASN A 46 -2.60 -3.24 14.63
N LEU A 47 -3.41 -3.84 13.76
CA LEU A 47 -3.16 -5.17 13.20
C LEU A 47 -1.77 -5.31 12.58
N GLU A 48 -1.32 -4.32 11.79
CA GLU A 48 -0.02 -4.41 11.11
C GLU A 48 1.16 -4.42 12.10
N ILE A 49 1.01 -3.77 13.26
CA ILE A 49 2.02 -3.79 14.32
C ILE A 49 1.93 -5.11 15.08
N ARG A 50 0.72 -5.50 15.50
CA ARG A 50 0.45 -6.72 16.27
C ARG A 50 1.00 -7.96 15.57
N ASP A 51 0.66 -8.14 14.29
CA ASP A 51 1.05 -9.32 13.52
C ASP A 51 2.58 -9.43 13.36
N LYS A 52 3.32 -8.31 13.45
CA LYS A 52 4.78 -8.31 13.41
C LYS A 52 5.41 -8.61 14.77
N VAL A 53 4.85 -8.07 15.86
CA VAL A 53 5.42 -8.26 17.20
C VAL A 53 5.08 -9.63 17.79
N GLU A 54 3.98 -10.25 17.36
CA GLU A 54 3.58 -11.61 17.77
C GLU A 54 4.61 -12.67 17.37
N LEU A 55 5.36 -12.42 16.29
CA LEU A 55 6.41 -13.31 15.80
C LEU A 55 7.76 -13.13 16.52
N LEU A 56 7.87 -12.14 17.40
CA LEU A 56 9.13 -11.77 18.03
C LEU A 56 9.14 -12.21 19.49
N PRO A 57 10.27 -12.74 19.99
CA PRO A 57 10.38 -13.07 21.41
C PRO A 57 10.41 -11.78 22.24
N TYR A 58 9.63 -11.76 23.32
CA TYR A 58 9.68 -10.75 24.38
C TYR A 58 9.39 -11.42 25.73
N ARG A 59 9.97 -10.89 26.80
CA ARG A 59 9.83 -11.43 28.17
C ARG A 59 8.76 -10.73 28.98
N ASP A 60 8.62 -9.42 28.77
CA ASP A 60 7.79 -8.54 29.58
C ASP A 60 7.06 -7.50 28.71
N LEU A 61 6.16 -6.73 29.34
CA LEU A 61 5.38 -5.71 28.65
C LEU A 61 6.26 -4.59 28.06
N ASN A 62 7.37 -4.25 28.73
CA ASN A 62 8.24 -3.16 28.31
C ASN A 62 9.03 -3.53 27.04
N GLU A 63 9.58 -4.74 26.96
CA GLU A 63 10.19 -5.28 25.76
C GLU A 63 9.19 -5.30 24.58
N LEU A 64 7.95 -5.73 24.83
CA LEU A 64 6.87 -5.69 23.83
C LEU A 64 6.59 -4.27 23.32
N ILE A 65 6.49 -3.29 24.21
CA ILE A 65 6.26 -1.88 23.82
C ILE A 65 7.41 -1.37 22.95
N GLN A 66 8.66 -1.65 23.32
CA GLN A 66 9.82 -1.26 22.51
C GLN A 66 9.83 -1.92 21.12
N LEU A 67 9.40 -3.18 21.02
CA LEU A 67 9.20 -3.85 19.72
C LEU A 67 8.12 -3.13 18.90
N CYS A 68 6.99 -2.80 19.51
CA CYS A 68 5.89 -2.08 18.85
C CYS A 68 6.35 -0.72 18.31
N LEU A 69 7.09 0.06 19.11
CA LEU A 69 7.66 1.35 18.70
C LEU A 69 8.64 1.21 17.53
N ARG A 70 9.51 0.20 17.56
CA ARG A 70 10.43 -0.09 16.45
C ARG A 70 9.67 -0.44 15.16
N VAL A 71 8.64 -1.28 15.26
CA VAL A 71 7.79 -1.65 14.11
C VAL A 71 7.06 -0.42 13.58
N GLU A 72 6.44 0.39 14.43
CA GLU A 72 5.76 1.62 14.01
C GLU A 72 6.71 2.57 13.25
N HIS A 73 7.93 2.75 13.75
CA HIS A 73 8.94 3.55 13.06
C HIS A 73 9.31 2.97 11.69
N GLN A 74 9.40 1.64 11.55
CA GLN A 74 9.63 1.00 10.25
C GLN A 74 8.47 1.23 9.27
N LEU A 75 7.22 1.22 9.75
CA LEU A 75 6.04 1.50 8.93
C LEU A 75 6.07 2.91 8.38
N LYS A 76 6.32 3.91 9.25
CA LYS A 76 6.44 5.32 8.88
C LYS A 76 7.53 5.58 7.82
N ARG A 77 8.63 4.81 7.83
CA ARG A 77 9.69 4.90 6.81
C ARG A 77 9.31 4.25 5.47
N LYS A 78 8.45 3.22 5.47
CA LYS A 78 8.01 2.55 4.23
C LYS A 78 6.94 3.36 3.50
N THR A 79 6.07 4.06 4.23
CA THR A 79 5.04 4.92 3.65
C THR A 79 5.66 6.12 2.92
N SER A 80 6.68 6.78 3.50
CA SER A 80 7.35 7.92 2.85
C SER A 80 8.06 7.56 1.54
N ARG A 81 8.59 6.34 1.42
CA ARG A 81 9.20 5.85 0.18
C ARG A 81 8.18 5.62 -0.93
N LYS A 82 6.97 5.17 -0.60
CA LYS A 82 5.90 4.97 -1.60
C LYS A 82 5.43 6.31 -2.19
N ASP A 83 5.35 7.36 -1.38
CA ASP A 83 5.01 8.71 -1.85
C ASP A 83 6.09 9.28 -2.80
N SER A 84 7.36 9.03 -2.49
CA SER A 84 8.48 9.51 -3.30
C SER A 84 8.54 8.88 -4.71
N THR A 85 8.01 7.67 -4.87
CA THR A 85 7.98 6.97 -6.17
C THR A 85 6.81 7.33 -7.07
N LEU A 86 5.79 8.04 -6.56
CA LEU A 86 4.62 8.45 -7.34
C LEU A 86 4.84 9.78 -8.11
N SER A 87 5.95 10.48 -7.87
CA SER A 87 6.25 11.76 -8.52
C SER A 87 6.81 11.68 -9.94
N TYR A 88 7.14 10.49 -10.47
CA TYR A 88 7.70 10.35 -11.84
C TYR A 88 6.66 9.90 -12.86
N SER A 89 5.42 10.38 -12.77
CA SER A 89 4.38 10.05 -13.74
C SER A 89 3.76 11.31 -14.35
N LYS A 90 4.08 11.51 -15.63
CA LYS A 90 3.41 12.34 -16.65
C LYS A 90 3.62 13.85 -16.58
N ASN A 91 4.75 14.30 -17.14
CA ASN A 91 4.82 15.58 -17.86
C ASN A 91 5.73 15.43 -19.09
N PHE A 92 5.25 14.76 -20.14
CA PHE A 92 5.71 15.04 -21.50
C PHE A 92 4.63 15.86 -22.19
N LYS A 93 4.59 17.16 -21.87
CA LYS A 93 3.94 18.16 -22.70
C LYS A 93 4.83 18.36 -23.93
N LYS A 94 4.36 17.95 -25.11
CA LYS A 94 4.80 18.54 -26.38
C LYS A 94 3.70 19.47 -26.84
N GLU A 95 4.00 20.77 -26.84
CA GLU A 95 3.25 21.83 -27.55
C GLU A 95 3.38 21.55 -29.06
N GLY A 96 2.28 21.30 -29.78
CA GLY A 96 1.40 22.26 -30.47
C GLY A 96 1.27 21.83 -31.96
N PRO A 97 0.39 22.39 -32.82
CA PRO A 97 -0.62 23.42 -32.58
C PRO A 97 -2.07 23.03 -32.99
N SER A 98 -2.98 23.89 -32.55
CA SER A 98 -4.38 24.13 -32.93
C SER A 98 -4.89 23.59 -34.28
N SER A 99 -5.98 22.82 -34.24
CA SER A 99 -7.24 23.16 -34.94
C SER A 99 -8.35 22.12 -34.62
N LYS A 100 -9.51 22.65 -34.27
CA LYS A 100 -10.86 22.02 -34.25
C LYS A 100 -11.76 22.99 -35.04
N PRO A 101 -13.03 22.70 -35.38
CA PRO A 101 -13.80 21.43 -35.30
C PRO A 101 -14.73 21.17 -36.51
N PHE A 102 -14.90 19.95 -37.02
CA PHE A 102 -16.09 19.56 -37.80
C PHE A 102 -16.20 18.02 -37.74
N LEU A 103 -17.33 17.33 -37.68
CA LEU A 103 -18.75 17.54 -37.33
C LEU A 103 -19.33 16.09 -37.36
N ASN A 104 -20.44 15.82 -36.67
CA ASN A 104 -21.25 14.58 -36.69
C ASN A 104 -21.33 13.89 -38.08
N GLU A 105 -21.56 12.58 -38.25
CA GLU A 105 -22.75 11.84 -37.79
C GLU A 105 -22.66 10.34 -38.17
N LYS A 106 -23.66 9.59 -37.72
CA LYS A 106 -23.79 8.14 -37.54
C LYS A 106 -23.98 7.29 -38.80
N GLU A 107 -23.66 6.01 -38.60
CA GLU A 107 -24.29 4.76 -39.09
C GLU A 107 -24.77 4.65 -40.55
N LYS A 108 -24.26 3.61 -41.23
CA LYS A 108 -25.11 2.66 -41.98
C LYS A 108 -24.35 1.35 -42.24
N GLU A 109 -24.87 0.26 -41.68
CA GLU A 109 -24.58 -1.11 -42.07
C GLU A 109 -24.87 -1.35 -43.56
N LYS A 110 -23.99 -2.11 -44.23
CA LYS A 110 -24.39 -3.05 -45.28
C LYS A 110 -23.37 -4.16 -45.47
N TYR A 111 -23.91 -5.32 -45.80
CA TYR A 111 -23.38 -6.65 -45.64
C TYR A 111 -22.67 -7.20 -46.91
N LYS A 112 -21.83 -8.22 -46.68
CA LYS A 112 -21.33 -9.31 -47.55
C LYS A 112 -20.20 -9.08 -48.57
N THR A 113 -19.11 -9.79 -48.25
CA THR A 113 -18.43 -10.83 -49.07
C THR A 113 -17.40 -10.43 -50.12
N SER A 114 -16.14 -10.61 -49.69
CA SER A 114 -15.01 -11.31 -50.35
C SER A 114 -13.87 -10.56 -51.05
N HIS A 115 -12.69 -10.86 -50.50
CA HIS A 115 -11.31 -10.86 -51.04
C HIS A 115 -10.53 -9.54 -51.17
N ARG A 116 -9.63 -9.28 -50.20
CA ARG A 116 -8.15 -9.14 -50.36
C ARG A 116 -7.47 -8.79 -49.02
N THR A 117 -6.36 -9.45 -48.72
CA THR A 117 -5.44 -9.32 -47.55
C THR A 117 -4.83 -7.89 -47.43
N PRO A 118 -4.37 -7.40 -46.24
CA PRO A 118 -3.04 -7.77 -45.71
C PRO A 118 -2.80 -7.66 -44.17
N SER A 119 -1.74 -8.33 -43.69
CA SER A 119 -0.70 -7.82 -42.76
C SER A 119 -1.04 -7.36 -41.32
N ASN A 120 -0.45 -8.08 -40.35
CA ASN A 120 0.25 -7.64 -39.12
C ASN A 120 -0.57 -6.80 -38.09
N GLU A 121 -0.42 -6.93 -36.77
CA GLU A 121 0.79 -6.76 -35.99
C GLU A 121 0.60 -7.39 -34.59
N THR A 122 1.27 -8.51 -34.33
CA THR A 122 1.61 -8.89 -32.96
C THR A 122 2.55 -7.83 -32.40
N LYS A 123 2.12 -7.13 -31.34
CA LYS A 123 2.91 -6.16 -30.58
C LYS A 123 4.30 -6.71 -30.28
N THR A 124 5.29 -6.26 -31.04
CA THR A 124 6.69 -6.61 -30.82
C THR A 124 7.19 -5.73 -29.69
N SER A 125 7.70 -6.33 -28.62
CA SER A 125 8.42 -5.58 -27.60
C SER A 125 9.65 -4.94 -28.26
N ASN A 126 9.86 -3.63 -28.08
CA ASN A 126 11.00 -2.85 -28.59
C ASN A 126 12.37 -3.24 -27.98
N ILE A 127 12.54 -4.51 -27.61
CA ILE A 127 13.77 -5.03 -27.02
C ILE A 127 14.79 -5.16 -28.14
N LYS A 128 15.91 -4.44 -27.98
CA LYS A 128 17.00 -4.39 -28.95
C LYS A 128 18.17 -5.23 -28.42
N CYS A 129 18.71 -6.10 -29.26
CA CYS A 129 19.94 -6.80 -28.93
C CYS A 129 21.11 -5.81 -28.93
N PHE A 130 21.86 -5.72 -27.82
CA PHE A 130 23.00 -4.82 -27.70
C PHE A 130 24.18 -5.18 -28.61
N LYS A 131 24.27 -6.44 -29.07
CA LYS A 131 25.38 -6.93 -29.89
C LYS A 131 25.15 -6.72 -31.39
N CYS A 132 23.95 -6.99 -31.89
CA CYS A 132 23.64 -6.89 -33.32
C CYS A 132 22.72 -5.71 -33.67
N LEU A 133 22.24 -4.95 -32.67
CA LEU A 133 21.30 -3.85 -32.83
C LEU A 133 19.97 -4.23 -33.51
N GLY A 134 19.71 -5.52 -33.71
CA GLY A 134 18.45 -6.03 -34.25
C GLY A 134 17.33 -5.99 -33.21
N GLN A 135 16.10 -5.74 -33.67
CA GLN A 135 14.86 -5.96 -32.93
C GLN A 135 14.30 -7.33 -33.32
N GLY A 136 13.90 -8.15 -32.34
CA GLY A 136 13.49 -9.54 -32.62
C GLY A 136 12.47 -10.09 -31.63
N HIS A 137 11.58 -10.93 -32.16
CA HIS A 137 10.43 -11.56 -31.51
C HIS A 137 10.85 -12.79 -30.66
N ILE A 138 10.04 -13.14 -29.67
CA ILE A 138 10.18 -14.40 -28.92
C ILE A 138 9.85 -15.54 -29.88
N ALA A 139 10.79 -16.47 -30.08
CA ALA A 139 10.55 -17.70 -30.83
C ALA A 139 9.45 -18.52 -30.11
N SER A 140 8.43 -18.94 -30.86
CA SER A 140 7.44 -19.92 -30.40
C SER A 140 8.00 -21.33 -30.49
#